data_AF-U2PN48-F1
#
_entry.id   AF-U2PN48-F1
#
_cell.length_a   1.000
_cell.length_b   1.000
_cell.length_c   1.000
_cell.angle_alpha   90.00
_cell.angle_beta   90.00
_cell.angle_gamma   90.00
#
_symmetry.space_group_name_H-M   'P 1'
#
loop_
_entity.id
_entity.type
_entity.pdbx_description
1 polymer ?
#
loop_
_entity_poly.entity_id
_entity_poly.type
_entity_poly.pdbx_seq_one_letter_code
_entity_poly.pdbx_strand_id
1 'polypeptide(L)'
;MSTIQWFPGHMAKAIRQMEENIHLVDIVFELVDARIPAASRNPEVTRIAKNKPHLIILTKKDLADPQQTAAWLTYYREQHQPAIAIDSRANVTPKQITKIAASILADKLA
;
A
#
# COMPACT_ATOMS: atom_id res chain seq x y z
N MET A 1 -29.04 12.96 -19.37
CA MET A 1 -27.76 12.25 -19.23
C MET A 1 -27.60 11.88 -17.77
N SER A 2 -27.67 10.60 -17.44
CA SER A 2 -27.56 10.10 -16.07
C SER A 2 -26.11 10.28 -15.59
N THR A 3 -25.91 11.09 -14.56
CA THR A 3 -24.62 11.29 -13.91
C THR A 3 -24.17 9.96 -13.32
N ILE A 4 -23.06 9.40 -13.82
CA ILE A 4 -22.43 8.24 -13.18
C ILE A 4 -21.93 8.71 -11.82
N GLN A 5 -22.64 8.32 -10.77
CA GLN A 5 -22.21 8.56 -9.39
C GLN A 5 -21.10 7.55 -9.06
N TRP A 6 -19.83 7.97 -9.18
CA TRP A 6 -18.66 7.17 -8.81
C TRP A 6 -18.49 6.97 -7.29
N PHE A 7 -19.36 7.59 -6.47
CA PHE A 7 -19.34 7.51 -5.01
C PHE A 7 -20.56 6.82 -4.37
N PRO A 8 -21.13 5.73 -4.91
CA PRO A 8 -22.42 5.23 -4.45
C PRO A 8 -22.19 4.25 -3.30
N GLY A 9 -22.13 4.72 -2.06
CA GLY A 9 -22.21 3.93 -0.82
C GLY A 9 -21.06 2.96 -0.51
N HIS A 10 -20.55 2.20 -1.49
CA HIS A 10 -19.53 1.17 -1.31
C HIS A 10 -18.16 1.73 -0.94
N MET A 11 -17.71 2.79 -1.61
CA MET A 11 -16.45 3.47 -1.24
C MET A 11 -16.57 4.11 0.14
N ALA A 12 -17.68 4.80 0.42
CA ALA A 12 -17.94 5.40 1.74
C ALA A 12 -17.98 4.32 2.84
N LYS A 13 -18.62 3.18 2.56
CA LYS A 13 -18.64 2.01 3.46
C LYS A 13 -17.24 1.44 3.69
N ALA A 14 -16.43 1.30 2.63
CA ALA A 14 -15.07 0.80 2.74
C ALA A 14 -14.16 1.73 3.54
N ILE A 15 -14.24 3.05 3.30
CA ILE A 15 -13.52 4.07 4.06
C ILE A 15 -13.93 4.02 5.53
N ARG A 16 -15.24 4.02 5.81
CA ARG A 16 -15.76 3.92 7.18
C ARG A 16 -15.29 2.64 7.87
N GLN A 17 -15.36 1.49 7.20
CA GLN A 17 -14.90 0.22 7.76
C GLN A 17 -13.39 0.24 8.05
N MET A 18 -12.60 0.89 7.19
CA MET A 18 -11.18 1.08 7.41
C MET A 18 -10.93 1.99 8.62
N GLU A 19 -11.63 3.12 8.75
CA GLU A 19 -11.54 4.01 9.92
C GLU A 19 -11.94 3.29 11.22
N GLU A 20 -13.00 2.49 11.18
CA GLU A 20 -13.46 1.71 12.34
C GLU A 20 -12.44 0.63 12.73
N ASN A 21 -11.79 -0.03 11.77
CA ASN A 21 -10.90 -1.17 12.05
C ASN A 21 -9.41 -0.79 12.18
N ILE A 22 -9.00 0.43 11.84
CA ILE A 22 -7.58 0.84 11.80
C ILE A 22 -6.86 0.64 13.14
N HIS A 23 -7.59 0.76 14.25
CA HIS A 23 -7.03 0.58 15.58
C HIS A 23 -6.65 -0.87 15.88
N LEU A 24 -7.27 -1.84 15.21
CA LEU A 24 -7.08 -3.29 15.40
C LEU A 24 -5.79 -3.84 14.76
N VAL A 25 -5.10 -3.04 13.95
CA VAL A 25 -3.90 -3.49 13.22
C VAL A 25 -2.65 -2.74 13.64
N ASP A 26 -1.49 -3.38 13.57
CA ASP A 26 -0.21 -2.78 13.92
C ASP A 26 0.47 -2.05 12.76
N ILE A 27 0.16 -2.45 11.52
CA ILE A 27 0.74 -1.95 10.28
C ILE A 27 -0.30 -1.94 9.16
N VAL A 28 -0.20 -0.98 8.25
CA VAL A 28 -1.02 -0.89 7.04
C VAL A 28 -0.18 -1.27 5.82
N PHE A 29 -0.75 -2.11 4.95
CA PHE A 29 -0.19 -2.41 3.64
C PHE A 29 -1.01 -1.71 2.56
N GLU A 30 -0.44 -0.71 1.89
CA GLU A 30 -1.08 -0.03 0.76
C GLU A 30 -0.62 -0.69 -0.55
N LEU A 31 -1.51 -1.45 -1.16
CA LEU A 31 -1.26 -2.12 -2.43
C LEU A 31 -1.51 -1.14 -3.58
N VAL A 32 -0.49 -0.93 -4.41
CA VAL A 32 -0.52 -0.06 -5.58
C VAL A 32 -0.13 -0.86 -6.84
N ASP A 33 -0.48 -0.37 -8.02
CA ASP A 33 -0.10 -0.99 -9.28
C ASP A 33 1.30 -0.49 -9.70
N ALA A 34 2.26 -1.38 -9.88
CA ALA A 34 3.65 -1.03 -10.23
C ALA A 34 3.77 -0.25 -11.55
N ARG A 35 2.78 -0.35 -12.44
CA ARG A 35 2.77 0.36 -13.74
C ARG A 35 2.43 1.85 -13.59
N ILE A 36 1.69 2.20 -12.54
CA ILE A 36 1.25 3.57 -12.27
C ILE A 36 1.27 3.88 -10.75
N PRO A 37 2.42 3.76 -10.05
CA PRO A 37 2.44 3.70 -8.59
C PRO A 37 1.84 4.93 -7.90
N ALA A 38 2.00 6.12 -8.47
CA ALA A 38 1.40 7.33 -7.90
C ALA A 38 -0.10 7.45 -8.21
N ALA A 39 -0.52 7.14 -9.43
CA ALA A 39 -1.92 7.33 -9.85
C ALA A 39 -2.87 6.27 -9.27
N SER A 40 -2.37 5.08 -8.92
CA SER A 40 -3.17 4.03 -8.29
C SER A 40 -3.34 4.19 -6.78
N ARG A 41 -2.80 5.24 -6.17
CA ARG A 41 -2.94 5.50 -4.72
C ARG A 41 -4.26 6.18 -4.41
N ASN A 42 -4.75 5.91 -3.21
CA ASN A 42 -5.92 6.59 -2.68
C ASN A 42 -5.50 7.55 -1.55
N PRO A 43 -5.69 8.87 -1.70
CA PRO A 43 -5.39 9.85 -0.66
C PRO A 43 -6.07 9.54 0.70
N GLU A 44 -7.26 8.94 0.68
CA GLU A 44 -7.99 8.57 1.89
C GLU A 44 -7.26 7.49 2.70
N VAL A 45 -6.61 6.53 2.04
CA VAL A 45 -5.80 5.50 2.74
C VAL A 45 -4.67 6.16 3.50
N THR A 46 -3.99 7.12 2.88
CA THR A 46 -2.91 7.88 3.53
C THR A 46 -3.44 8.71 4.71
N ARG A 47 -4.63 9.33 4.56
CA ARG A 47 -5.28 10.09 5.64
C ARG A 47 -5.62 9.21 6.85
N ILE A 48 -6.17 8.03 6.62
CA ILE A 48 -6.61 7.10 7.67
C ILE A 48 -5.43 6.42 8.34
N ALA A 49 -4.40 6.06 7.57
CA ALA A 49 -3.22 5.35 8.08
C ALA A 49 -2.25 6.24 8.88
N LYS A 50 -2.43 7.57 8.90
CA LYS A 50 -1.43 8.59 9.30
C LYS A 50 -0.62 8.29 10.57
N ASN A 51 -1.18 7.61 11.56
CA ASN A 51 -0.54 7.30 12.85
C ASN A 51 -0.06 5.84 12.97
N LYS A 52 -0.19 5.04 11.92
CA LYS A 52 0.21 3.62 11.89
C LYS A 52 1.44 3.45 10.99
N PRO A 53 2.37 2.56 11.35
CA PRO A 53 3.39 2.07 10.43
C PRO A 53 2.76 1.67 9.09
N HIS A 54 3.43 2.03 8.00
CA HIS A 54 2.86 1.97 6.66
C HIS A 54 3.89 1.43 5.66
N LEU A 55 3.51 0.40 4.90
CA LEU A 55 4.34 -0.21 3.85
C LEU A 55 3.59 -0.14 2.51
N ILE A 56 4.20 0.48 1.52
CA ILE A 56 3.68 0.55 0.15
C ILE A 56 4.12 -0.71 -0.61
N ILE A 57 3.18 -1.38 -1.26
CA ILE A 57 3.42 -2.62 -2.00
C ILE A 57 3.04 -2.42 -3.47
N LEU A 58 4.05 -2.28 -4.33
CA LEU A 58 3.91 -2.21 -5.78
C LEU A 58 3.66 -3.63 -6.32
N THR A 59 2.39 -3.95 -6.56
CA THR A 59 1.92 -5.21 -7.14
C THR A 59 2.09 -5.23 -8.66
N LYS A 60 2.00 -6.41 -9.28
CA LYS A 60 2.14 -6.60 -10.74
C LYS A 60 3.51 -6.16 -11.28
N LYS A 61 4.56 -6.35 -10.48
CA LYS A 61 5.94 -6.03 -10.87
C LYS A 61 6.34 -6.67 -12.22
N ASP A 62 5.83 -7.86 -12.51
CA ASP A 62 6.09 -8.58 -13.76
C ASP A 62 5.53 -7.89 -15.01
N LEU A 63 4.54 -7.01 -14.85
CA LEU A 63 3.91 -6.25 -15.93
C LEU A 63 4.42 -4.81 -16.03
N ALA A 64 5.32 -4.39 -15.14
CA ALA A 64 5.83 -3.04 -15.06
C ALA A 64 7.27 -2.96 -15.59
N ASP A 65 7.64 -1.78 -16.08
CA ASP A 65 9.02 -1.50 -16.47
C ASP A 65 9.94 -1.63 -15.23
N PRO A 66 10.99 -2.47 -15.26
CA PRO A 66 11.86 -2.68 -14.11
C PRO A 66 12.64 -1.44 -13.69
N GLN A 67 13.08 -0.61 -14.65
CA GLN A 67 13.84 0.61 -14.39
C GLN A 67 12.95 1.67 -13.75
N GLN A 68 11.73 1.86 -14.27
CA GLN A 68 10.76 2.79 -13.69
C GLN A 68 10.30 2.32 -12.31
N THR A 69 10.10 1.01 -12.12
CA THR A 69 9.79 0.43 -10.81
C THR A 69 10.89 0.74 -9.80
N ALA A 70 12.16 0.58 -10.18
CA ALA A 70 13.30 0.91 -9.30
C ALA A 70 13.38 2.41 -8.98
N ALA A 71 13.08 3.28 -9.95
CA ALA A 71 13.00 4.72 -9.72
C ALA A 71 11.90 5.07 -8.70
N TRP A 72 10.72 4.45 -8.80
CA TRP A 72 9.64 4.64 -7.82
C TRP A 72 10.00 4.14 -6.42
N LEU A 73 10.66 2.99 -6.31
CA LEU A 73 11.14 2.49 -5.02
C LEU A 73 12.16 3.45 -4.39
N THR A 74 13.04 4.02 -5.21
CA THR A 74 14.02 5.03 -4.77
C THR A 74 13.32 6.29 -4.29
N TYR A 75 12.36 6.80 -5.06
CA TYR A 75 11.54 7.95 -4.70
C TYR A 75 10.84 7.75 -3.34
N TYR A 76 10.15 6.63 -3.14
CA TYR A 76 9.47 6.37 -1.86
C TYR A 76 10.44 6.27 -0.68
N ARG A 77 11.60 5.64 -0.89
CA ARG A 77 12.67 5.56 0.14
C ARG A 77 13.19 6.94 0.53
N GLU A 78 13.40 7.84 -0.43
CA GLU A 78 13.83 9.23 -0.17
C GLU A 78 12.78 10.04 0.60
N GLN A 79 11.49 9.68 0.45
CA GLN A 79 10.39 10.25 1.21
C GLN A 79 10.17 9.56 2.58
N HIS A 80 11.11 8.71 3.02
CA HIS A 80 10.97 7.89 4.24
C HIS A 80 9.71 7.00 4.25
N GLN A 81 9.22 6.60 3.08
CA GLN A 81 8.10 5.68 2.92
C GLN A 81 8.64 4.30 2.53
N PRO A 82 8.58 3.30 3.41
CA PRO A 82 8.95 1.93 3.07
C PRO A 82 8.13 1.44 1.88
N ALA A 83 8.80 0.93 0.85
CA ALA A 83 8.15 0.42 -0.35
C ALA A 83 8.84 -0.84 -0.88
N ILE A 84 8.04 -1.76 -1.44
CA ILE A 84 8.52 -2.99 -2.07
C ILE A 84 7.77 -3.24 -3.37
N ALA A 85 8.41 -3.92 -4.33
CA ALA A 85 7.75 -4.37 -5.55
C ALA A 85 7.71 -5.89 -5.62
N ILE A 86 6.53 -6.45 -5.87
CA ILE A 86 6.25 -7.88 -5.83
C ILE A 86 5.45 -8.35 -7.06
N ASP A 87 5.54 -9.64 -7.36
CA ASP A 87 4.49 -10.35 -8.08
C ASP A 87 3.64 -11.09 -7.04
N SER A 88 2.38 -10.73 -6.91
CA SER A 88 1.47 -11.31 -5.91
C SER A 88 1.18 -12.79 -6.16
N ARG A 89 1.45 -13.31 -7.36
CA ARG A 89 1.30 -14.74 -7.69
C ARG A 89 2.55 -15.55 -7.34
N ALA A 90 3.66 -14.91 -7.03
CA ALA A 90 4.88 -15.60 -6.67
C ALA A 90 4.82 -16.13 -5.23
N ASN A 91 5.17 -17.40 -5.04
CA ASN A 91 5.14 -18.07 -3.73
C ASN A 91 6.09 -17.45 -2.68
N VAL A 92 7.06 -16.63 -3.11
CA VAL A 92 8.03 -15.97 -2.23
C VAL A 92 7.49 -14.72 -1.55
N THR A 93 6.41 -14.14 -2.09
CA THR A 93 5.86 -12.84 -1.70
C THR A 93 5.47 -12.76 -0.22
N PRO A 94 4.74 -13.72 0.37
CA PRO A 94 4.36 -13.65 1.79
C PRO A 94 5.59 -13.54 2.71
N LYS A 95 6.63 -14.36 2.46
CA LYS A 95 7.87 -14.34 3.26
C LYS A 95 8.58 -12.99 3.18
N GLN A 96 8.62 -12.38 1.99
CA GLN A 96 9.23 -11.07 1.79
C GLN A 96 8.49 -9.97 2.56
N ILE A 97 7.15 -9.94 2.46
CA ILE A 97 6.31 -8.97 3.17
C ILE A 97 6.48 -9.12 4.68
N THR A 98 6.38 -10.35 5.22
CA THR A 98 6.50 -10.58 6.68
C THR A 98 7.86 -10.18 7.21
N LYS A 99 8.94 -10.46 6.49
CA LYS A 99 10.30 -10.05 6.89
C LYS A 99 10.42 -8.54 7.03
N ILE A 100 9.86 -7.79 6.08
CA ILE A 100 9.95 -6.33 6.05
C ILE A 100 9.01 -5.72 7.09
N ALA A 101 7.80 -6.27 7.24
CA ALA A 101 6.87 -5.87 8.29
C ALA A 101 7.48 -6.05 9.69
N ALA A 102 8.15 -7.17 9.95
CA ALA A 102 8.85 -7.41 11.22
C ALA A 102 9.96 -6.37 11.47
N SER A 103 10.70 -5.98 10.43
CA SER A 103 11.71 -4.92 10.54
C SER A 103 11.10 -3.55 10.82
N ILE A 104 9.94 -3.22 10.23
CA ILE A 104 9.24 -1.96 10.46
C ILE A 104 8.63 -1.91 11.88
N LEU A 105 8.19 -3.06 12.38
CA LEU A 105 7.57 -3.20 13.69
C LEU A 105 8.54 -3.55 14.82
N ALA A 106 9.86 -3.49 14.57
CA ALA A 106 10.87 -3.92 15.54
C ALA A 106 10.69 -3.26 16.91
N ASP A 107 10.41 -1.95 16.95
CA ASP A 107 10.21 -1.20 18.20
C ASP A 107 8.96 -1.62 18.98
N LYS A 108 7.95 -2.19 18.30
CA LYS A 108 6.71 -2.68 18.93
C LYS A 108 6.77 -4.15 19.34
N LEU A 109 7.69 -4.90 18.76
CA LEU A 109 7.89 -6.33 19.01
C LEU A 109 8.95 -6.60 20.09
N ALA A 110 9.70 -5.57 20.49
CA ALA A 110 10.72 -5.61 21.53
C ALA A 110 10.15 -5.62 22.95
#